data_AF-M2PMG5-F1
#
_entry.id   AF-M2PMG5-F1
#
_cell.length_a   1.000
_cell.length_b   1.000
_cell.length_c   1.000
_cell.angle_alpha   90.00
_cell.angle_beta   90.00
_cell.angle_gamma   90.00
#
_symmetry.space_group_name_H-M   'P 1'
#
loop_
_entity.id
_entity.type
_entity.pdbx_description
1 polymer ?
#
loop_
_entity_poly.entity_id
_entity_poly.type
_entity_poly.pdbx_seq_one_letter_code
_entity_poly.pdbx_strand_id
1 'polypeptide(L)' 'MNPFTVEEMNLLSIYRGETKEEVTEKIAFALSFMDPDMRELAKRTVKKVNSLSDQEFAALSIDSADEI' A
#
# COMPACT_ATOMS: atom_id res chain seq x y z
N MET A 1 -15.55 -4.87 -2.06
CA MET A 1 -14.63 -5.99 -1.72
C MET A 1 -13.23 -5.41 -1.73
N ASN A 2 -12.38 -5.68 -0.74
CA ASN A 2 -11.03 -5.11 -0.68
C ASN A 2 -10.19 -5.63 -1.88
N PRO A 3 -9.63 -4.76 -2.75
CA PRO A 3 -8.85 -5.20 -3.91
C PRO A 3 -7.41 -5.62 -3.57
N PHE A 4 -7.00 -5.45 -2.31
CA PHE A 4 -5.65 -5.76 -1.83
C PHE A 4 -5.56 -7.14 -1.19
N THR A 5 -4.40 -7.79 -1.34
CA THR A 5 -4.05 -8.99 -0.58
C THR A 5 -3.63 -8.61 0.85
N VAL A 6 -3.50 -9.61 1.72
CA VAL A 6 -3.00 -9.40 3.10
C VAL A 6 -1.61 -8.76 3.10
N GLU A 7 -0.70 -9.20 2.23
CA GLU A 7 0.65 -8.64 2.13
C GLU A 7 0.64 -7.19 1.64
N GLU A 8 -0.23 -6.86 0.68
CA GLU A 8 -0.37 -5.50 0.17
C GLU A 8 -0.97 -4.58 1.23
N MET A 9 -1.96 -5.06 1.99
CA MET A 9 -2.52 -4.33 3.13
C MET A 9 -1.48 -4.10 4.24
N ASN A 10 -0.65 -5.11 4.53
CA ASN A 10 0.42 -4.97 5.50
C ASN A 10 1.43 -3.91 5.06
N LEU A 11 1.81 -3.91 3.77
CA LEU A 11 2.67 -2.87 3.21
C LEU A 11 2.05 -1.47 3.33
N LEU A 12 0.75 -1.33 3.02
CA LEU A 12 0.03 -0.06 3.18
C LEU A 12 -0.05 0.40 4.64
N SER A 13 -0.15 -0.53 5.58
CA SER A 13 -0.13 -0.22 7.02
C SER A 13 1.24 0.32 7.46
N ILE A 14 2.34 -0.27 6.97
CA ILE A 14 3.70 0.19 7.27
C ILE A 14 3.94 1.59 6.70
N TYR A 15 3.50 1.87 5.47
CA TYR A 15 3.69 3.16 4.80
C TYR A 15 2.43 4.03 4.81
N ARG A 16 1.66 3.96 5.90
CA ARG A 16 0.37 4.66 6.04
C ARG A 16 0.51 6.16 5.78
N GLY A 17 -0.49 6.72 5.10
CA GLY A 17 -0.64 8.14 4.80
C GLY A 17 -2.11 8.52 4.74
N GLU A 18 -2.39 9.82 4.81
CA GLU A 18 -3.74 10.38 4.74
C GLU A 18 -4.26 10.44 3.30
N THR A 19 -3.36 10.51 2.32
CA THR A 19 -3.69 10.52 0.88
C THR A 19 -2.95 9.44 0.09
N LYS A 20 -3.42 9.19 -1.13
CA LYS A 20 -2.79 8.26 -2.07
C LYS A 20 -1.37 8.71 -2.40
N GLU A 21 -1.20 10.01 -2.63
CA GLU A 21 0.08 10.63 -2.97
C GLU A 21 1.09 10.37 -1.85
N GLU A 22 0.71 10.63 -0.60
CA GLU A 22 1.58 10.43 0.54
C GLU A 22 2.04 8.96 0.69
N VAL A 23 1.10 8.01 0.56
CA VAL A 23 1.44 6.57 0.61
C VAL A 23 2.36 6.17 -0.53
N THR A 24 2.06 6.61 -1.76
CA THR A 24 2.86 6.24 -2.93
C THR A 24 4.26 6.87 -2.89
N GLU A 25 4.41 8.08 -2.37
CA GLU A 25 5.72 8.72 -2.16
C GLU A 25 6.55 7.99 -1.11
N LYS A 26 5.93 7.64 0.03
CA LYS A 26 6.58 6.84 1.09
C LYS A 26 7.08 5.50 0.56
N ILE A 27 6.23 4.79 -0.20
CA ILE A 27 6.62 3.52 -0.82
C ILE A 27 7.72 3.74 -1.86
N ALA A 28 7.59 4.73 -2.74
CA ALA A 28 8.57 5.03 -3.79
C ALA A 28 9.96 5.33 -3.21
N PHE A 29 10.04 6.09 -2.12
CA PHE A 29 11.28 6.33 -1.40
C PHE A 29 11.90 5.03 -0.87
N ALA A 30 11.06 4.15 -0.32
CA ALA A 30 11.51 2.89 0.25
C ALA A 30 11.90 1.82 -0.80
N LEU A 31 11.44 1.91 -2.05
CA LEU A 31 11.71 0.91 -3.10
C LEU A 31 13.21 0.62 -3.29
N SER A 32 14.07 1.62 -3.12
CA SER A 32 15.52 1.50 -3.27
C SER A 32 16.16 0.61 -2.21
N PHE A 33 15.51 0.46 -1.06
CA PHE A 33 15.98 -0.32 0.08
C PHE A 33 15.32 -1.70 0.19
N MET A 34 14.25 -1.94 -0.58
CA MET A 34 13.52 -3.21 -0.59
C MET A 34 14.26 -4.29 -1.39
N ASP A 35 14.15 -5.51 -0.90
CA ASP A 35 14.49 -6.72 -1.64
C ASP A 35 13.69 -6.83 -2.94
N PRO A 36 14.20 -7.53 -3.98
CA PRO A 36 13.55 -7.63 -5.28
C PRO A 36 12.08 -8.09 -5.21
N ASP A 37 11.78 -9.08 -4.36
CA ASP A 37 10.42 -9.62 -4.21
C ASP A 37 9.48 -8.61 -3.54
N MET A 38 9.95 -7.93 -2.48
CA MET A 38 9.20 -6.84 -1.83
C MET A 38 8.98 -5.65 -2.77
N ARG A 39 9.95 -5.37 -3.64
CA ARG A 39 9.85 -4.29 -4.63
C ARG A 39 8.75 -4.57 -5.65
N GLU A 40 8.60 -5.81 -6.12
CA GLU A 40 7.51 -6.19 -7.03
C GLU A 40 6.14 -6.13 -6.33
N LEU A 41 6.05 -6.58 -5.07
CA LEU A 41 4.85 -6.38 -4.25
C LEU A 41 4.49 -4.89 -4.15
N ALA A 42 5.46 -4.05 -3.79
CA ALA A 42 5.28 -2.61 -3.61
C ALA A 42 4.82 -1.89 -4.88
N LYS A 43 5.41 -2.21 -6.04
CA LYS A 43 4.98 -1.67 -7.34
C LYS A 43 3.53 -2.04 -7.66
N ARG A 44 3.14 -3.30 -7.40
CA ARG A 44 1.76 -3.75 -7.64
C ARG A 44 0.77 -3.05 -6.69
N THR A 45 1.13 -2.90 -5.42
CA THR A 45 0.35 -2.14 -4.43
C THR A 45 0.15 -0.69 -4.87
N VAL A 46 1.22 0.01 -5.25
CA VAL A 46 1.16 1.41 -5.73
C VAL A 46 0.28 1.51 -6.98
N LYS A 47 0.37 0.57 -7.93
CA LYS A 47 -0.49 0.55 -9.11
C LYS A 47 -1.98 0.43 -8.74
N LYS A 48 -2.31 -0.41 -7.76
CA LYS A 48 -3.68 -0.56 -7.25
C LYS A 48 -4.15 0.72 -6.56
N VAL A 49 -3.34 1.31 -5.67
CA VAL A 49 -3.66 2.60 -5.00
C VAL A 49 -3.94 3.68 -6.04
N ASN A 50 -3.10 3.82 -7.06
CA ASN A 50 -3.29 4.80 -8.13
C ASN A 50 -4.53 4.53 -9.01
N SER A 51 -5.07 3.31 -8.98
CA SER A 51 -6.30 2.97 -9.70
C SER A 51 -7.56 3.31 -8.91
N LEU A 52 -7.44 3.64 -7.62
CA LEU A 52 -8.55 4.06 -6.78
C LEU A 52 -8.81 5.56 -6.94
N SER A 53 -10.08 5.94 -6.84
CA SER A 53 -10.46 7.32 -6.53
C SER A 53 -10.07 7.68 -5.09
N ASP A 54 -10.00 8.99 -4.79
CA ASP A 54 -9.65 9.47 -3.45
C ASP A 54 -10.69 9.02 -2.41
N GLN A 55 -11.97 8.96 -2.82
CA GLN A 55 -13.05 8.46 -1.98
C GLN A 55 -12.91 6.97 -1.68
N GLU A 56 -12.56 6.16 -2.69
CA GLU A 56 -12.32 4.73 -2.49
C GLU A 56 -11.11 4.49 -1.59
N PHE A 57 -10.04 5.27 -1.76
CA PHE A 57 -8.86 5.19 -0.91
C PHE A 57 -9.16 5.60 0.54
N ALA A 58 -9.86 6.71 0.75
CA ALA A 58 -10.26 7.17 2.09
C ALA A 58 -11.21 6.20 2.79
N ALA A 59 -11.96 5.39 2.03
CA ALA A 59 -12.83 4.35 2.56
C ALA A 59 -12.11 3.02 2.84
N LEU A 60 -10.81 2.88 2.51
CA LEU A 60 -10.04 1.68 2.84
C LEU A 60 -9.80 1.59 4.34
N SER A 61 -10.24 0.48 4.94
CA SER A 61 -9.82 0.11 6.29
C SER A 61 -8.42 -0.49 6.20
N ILE A 62 -7.40 0.35 6.39
CA ILE A 62 -6.00 -0.08 6.46
C ILE A 62 -5.71 -0.54 7.87
N ASP A 63 -6.07 -1.79 8.15
CA ASP A 63 -5.73 -2.49 9.38
C ASP A 63 -4.55 -3.44 9.09
N SER A 64 -3.55 -3.44 9.97
CA SER A 64 -2.55 -4.51 9.98
C SER A 64 -3.26 -5.84 10.18
N ALA A 65 -2.83 -6.89 9.48
CA ALA A 65 -3.21 -8.23 9.90
C ALA A 65 -2.66 -8.43 11.31
N ASP A 66 -3.55 -8.59 12.30
CA ASP A 66 -3.15 -9.09 13.62
C ASP A 66 -2.38 -10.39 13.40
N GLU A 67 -1.15 -10.47 13.92
CA GLU A 67 -0.39 -11.72 13.98
C GLU A 67 -1.16 -12.64 14.94
N ILE A 68 -1.87 -13.63 14.38
CA ILE A 68 -2.51 -14.71 15.16
C ILE A 68 -1.49 -15.75 15.59
#